data_AF-A0A4Y7WFZ2-F1
#
_entry.id   AF-A0A4Y7WFZ2-F1
#
_cell.length_a   1.000
_cell.length_b   1.000
_cell.length_c   1.000
_cell.angle_alpha   90.00
_cell.angle_beta   90.00
_cell.angle_gamma   90.00
#
_symmetry.space_group_name_H-M   'P 1'
#
loop_
_entity.id
_entity.type
_entity.pdbx_description
1 polymer ?
#
loop_
_entity_poly.entity_id
_entity_poly.type
_entity_poly.pdbx_seq_one_letter_code
_entity_poly.pdbx_strand_id
1 'polypeptide(L)'
;MKRWLLLVAFIGGLACLSMNLFFYYDERSLESLIYYNEDDVMIIAVTTDITKGEQANGYEFYLENREQMEELMAFLSTYQVKRVTQNHYQRQLLYGTQQQIFVSHYSHTPSVAFIGEAGVHLVDDGTYQVTNGPIDMKWLAEFVDKKKERNPE
;
A
#
# COMPACT_ATOMS: atom_id res chain seq x y z
N MET A 1 -21.22 19.74 -41.46
CA MET A 1 -20.13 18.80 -41.11
C MET A 1 -19.20 19.25 -39.97
N LYS A 2 -19.00 20.55 -39.66
CA LYS A 2 -18.09 20.92 -38.54
C LYS A 2 -18.71 20.84 -37.13
N ARG A 3 -20.04 20.97 -37.02
CA ARG A 3 -20.75 20.98 -35.72
C ARG A 3 -20.84 19.60 -35.02
N TRP A 4 -20.92 18.51 -35.78
CA TRP A 4 -20.97 17.16 -35.19
C TRP A 4 -19.60 16.71 -34.66
N LEU A 5 -18.50 17.13 -35.29
CA LEU A 5 -17.14 16.89 -34.79
C LEU A 5 -16.90 17.57 -33.43
N LEU A 6 -17.43 18.78 -33.22
CA LEU A 6 -17.38 19.47 -31.93
C LEU A 6 -18.18 18.74 -30.85
N LEU A 7 -19.35 18.19 -31.20
CA LEU A 7 -20.15 17.38 -30.28
C LEU A 7 -19.44 16.07 -29.89
N VAL A 8 -18.84 15.37 -30.85
CA VAL A 8 -18.07 14.14 -30.59
C VAL A 8 -16.86 14.45 -29.70
N ALA A 9 -16.13 15.54 -29.97
CA ALA A 9 -15.01 15.94 -29.13
C ALA A 9 -15.45 16.31 -27.70
N PHE A 10 -16.60 16.99 -27.55
CA PHE A 10 -17.14 17.36 -26.24
C PHE A 10 -17.59 16.14 -25.44
N ILE A 11 -18.31 15.20 -26.06
CA ILE A 11 -18.74 13.95 -25.42
C ILE A 11 -17.52 13.09 -25.06
N GLY A 12 -16.54 12.97 -25.95
CA GLY A 12 -15.29 12.25 -25.68
C GLY A 12 -14.50 12.87 -24.52
N GLY A 13 -14.43 14.21 -24.47
CA GLY A 13 -13.81 14.93 -23.35
C GLY A 13 -14.51 14.67 -22.01
N LEU A 14 -15.85 14.72 -21.99
CA LEU A 14 -16.64 14.39 -20.79
C LEU A 14 -16.42 12.94 -20.34
N ALA A 15 -16.40 11.97 -21.26
CA ALA A 15 -16.17 10.57 -20.96
C ALA A 15 -14.75 10.32 -20.37
N CYS A 16 -13.72 10.94 -20.96
CA CYS A 16 -12.36 10.85 -20.42
C CYS A 16 -12.24 11.48 -19.03
N LEU A 17 -12.94 12.60 -18.79
CA LEU A 17 -12.92 13.29 -17.51
C LEU A 17 -13.69 12.50 -16.44
N SER A 18 -14.83 11.90 -16.79
CA SER A 18 -15.59 11.02 -15.88
C SER A 18 -14.82 9.76 -15.52
N MET A 19 -14.11 9.14 -16.47
CA MET A 19 -13.28 7.97 -16.18
C MET A 19 -12.15 8.32 -15.20
N ASN A 20 -11.42 9.42 -15.43
CA ASN A 20 -10.37 9.86 -14.51
C ASN A 20 -10.89 10.15 -13.10
N LEU A 21 -12.07 10.77 -12.99
CA LEU A 21 -12.69 11.01 -11.70
C LEU A 21 -13.08 9.70 -11.04
N PHE A 22 -13.69 8.75 -11.76
CA PHE A 22 -14.06 7.46 -11.19
C PHE A 22 -12.84 6.74 -10.58
N PHE A 23 -11.73 6.63 -11.33
CA PHE A 23 -10.51 6.01 -10.82
C PHE A 23 -9.89 6.74 -9.62
N TYR A 24 -10.11 8.04 -9.49
CA TYR A 24 -9.61 8.82 -8.37
C TYR A 24 -10.45 8.65 -7.10
N TYR A 25 -11.74 8.37 -7.25
CA TYR A 25 -12.69 8.31 -6.13
C TYR A 25 -13.05 6.91 -5.67
N ASP A 26 -12.65 5.87 -6.41
CA ASP A 26 -12.97 4.48 -6.08
C ASP A 26 -12.25 4.01 -4.81
N GLU A 27 -13.00 3.30 -3.97
CA GLU A 27 -12.49 2.63 -2.78
C GLU A 27 -12.08 1.20 -3.14
N ARG A 28 -10.91 0.77 -2.69
CA ARG A 28 -10.36 -0.56 -2.98
C ARG A 28 -9.62 -1.12 -1.78
N SER A 29 -9.38 -2.43 -1.79
CA SER A 29 -8.61 -3.07 -0.71
C SER A 29 -7.17 -2.53 -0.69
N LEU A 30 -6.61 -2.37 0.50
CA LEU A 30 -5.22 -1.96 0.66
C LEU A 30 -4.25 -2.99 0.05
N GLU A 31 -4.54 -4.27 0.20
CA GLU A 31 -3.78 -5.35 -0.44
C GLU A 31 -3.66 -5.16 -1.95
N SER A 32 -4.71 -4.70 -2.65
CA SER A 32 -4.68 -4.53 -4.11
C SER A 32 -3.72 -3.44 -4.60
N LEU A 33 -3.25 -2.57 -3.69
CA LEU A 33 -2.24 -1.56 -4.00
C LEU A 33 -0.82 -2.13 -3.98
N ILE A 34 -0.60 -3.23 -3.26
CA ILE A 34 0.70 -3.87 -3.13
C ILE A 34 0.73 -5.01 -4.13
N TYR A 35 1.52 -4.86 -5.18
CA TYR A 35 1.65 -5.92 -6.17
C TYR A 35 2.18 -7.19 -5.49
N TYR A 36 1.46 -8.29 -5.67
CA TYR A 36 1.80 -9.59 -5.13
C TYR A 36 1.46 -10.67 -6.12
N ASN A 37 2.50 -11.38 -6.52
CA ASN A 37 2.41 -12.57 -7.35
C ASN A 37 3.37 -13.58 -6.75
N GLU A 38 2.84 -14.71 -6.29
CA GLU A 38 3.58 -15.74 -5.57
C GLU A 38 4.79 -16.27 -6.36
N ASP A 39 4.67 -16.36 -7.68
CA ASP A 39 5.74 -16.87 -8.55
C ASP A 39 6.85 -15.83 -8.82
N ASP A 40 6.62 -14.57 -8.42
CA ASP A 40 7.48 -13.44 -8.73
C ASP A 40 7.96 -12.69 -7.48
N VAL A 41 7.34 -12.89 -6.32
CA VAL A 41 7.79 -12.31 -5.05
C VAL A 41 9.03 -13.06 -4.57
N MET A 42 10.11 -12.32 -4.39
CA MET A 42 11.36 -12.84 -3.85
C MET A 42 11.34 -12.78 -2.32
N ILE A 43 11.02 -11.60 -1.77
CA ILE A 43 11.07 -11.32 -0.33
C ILE A 43 10.00 -10.28 0.00
N ILE A 44 9.30 -10.46 1.13
CA ILE A 44 8.57 -9.39 1.80
C ILE A 44 9.30 -9.05 3.08
N ALA A 45 9.61 -7.77 3.29
CA ALA A 45 10.24 -7.28 4.50
C ALA A 45 9.32 -6.31 5.23
N VAL A 46 9.29 -6.40 6.57
CA VAL A 46 8.47 -5.54 7.42
C VAL A 46 9.37 -4.85 8.44
N THR A 47 9.22 -3.53 8.56
CA THR A 47 9.90 -2.71 9.58
C THR A 47 8.87 -2.00 10.42
N THR A 48 8.82 -2.34 11.71
CA THR A 48 7.81 -1.84 12.66
C THR A 48 8.17 -0.47 13.24
N ASP A 49 9.46 -0.13 13.25
CA ASP A 49 9.96 1.17 13.69
C ASP A 49 11.02 1.70 12.74
N ILE A 50 10.59 2.57 11.82
CA ILE A 50 11.48 3.23 10.86
C ILE A 50 12.51 4.18 11.51
N THR A 51 12.33 4.54 12.79
CA THR A 51 13.23 5.44 13.52
C THR A 51 14.36 4.70 14.24
N LYS A 52 14.21 3.39 14.46
CA LYS A 52 15.29 2.52 14.92
C LYS A 52 16.17 2.19 13.71
N GLY A 53 17.15 3.08 13.49
CA GLY A 53 18.05 3.06 12.34
C GLY A 53 18.76 1.71 12.10
N GLU A 54 19.05 1.49 10.82
CA GLU A 54 19.91 0.46 10.21
C GLU A 54 20.28 -0.72 11.12
N GLN A 55 19.41 -1.73 11.14
CA GLN A 55 19.89 -3.08 11.41
C GLN A 55 20.86 -3.46 10.29
N ALA A 56 21.89 -4.26 10.59
CA ALA A 56 22.96 -4.63 9.66
C ALA A 56 22.45 -5.22 8.32
N ASN A 57 21.19 -5.66 8.27
CA ASN A 57 20.51 -6.26 7.12
C ASN A 57 19.42 -5.37 6.49
N GLY A 58 19.30 -4.09 6.84
CA GLY A 58 18.41 -3.10 6.19
C GLY A 58 16.92 -3.15 6.55
N TYR A 59 16.38 -4.33 6.89
CA TYR A 59 14.99 -4.51 7.33
C TYR A 59 14.90 -5.28 8.65
N GLU A 60 13.83 -5.06 9.40
CA GLU A 60 13.65 -5.65 10.72
C GLU A 60 13.26 -7.13 10.69
N PHE A 61 12.57 -7.56 9.64
CA PHE A 61 12.13 -8.95 9.46
C PHE A 61 11.82 -9.26 8.00
N TYR A 62 12.10 -10.50 7.59
CA TYR A 62 11.80 -11.03 6.27
C TYR A 62 10.78 -12.17 6.39
N LEU A 63 9.74 -12.14 5.57
CA LEU A 63 8.82 -13.26 5.41
C LEU A 63 9.44 -14.26 4.45
N GLU A 64 9.81 -15.43 4.97
CA GLU A 64 10.52 -16.47 4.21
C GLU A 64 9.58 -17.53 3.62
N ASN A 65 8.34 -17.62 4.13
CA ASN A 65 7.41 -18.65 3.71
C ASN A 65 6.06 -18.07 3.24
N ARG A 66 5.41 -18.82 2.35
CA ARG A 66 4.15 -18.46 1.71
C ARG A 66 3.02 -18.18 2.69
N GLU A 67 2.88 -19.01 3.72
CA GLU A 67 1.81 -18.87 4.72
C GLU A 67 1.88 -17.52 5.44
N GLN A 68 3.09 -17.04 5.76
CA GLN A 68 3.29 -15.72 6.36
C GLN A 68 2.91 -14.58 5.42
N MET A 69 3.27 -14.70 4.14
CA MET A 69 2.91 -13.70 3.14
C MET A 69 1.40 -13.63 2.94
N GLU A 70 0.73 -14.80 2.83
CA GLU A 70 -0.72 -14.89 2.73
C GLU A 70 -1.43 -14.33 3.98
N GLU A 71 -0.91 -14.60 5.19
CA GLU A 71 -1.45 -14.05 6.45
C GLU A 71 -1.38 -12.51 6.48
N LEU A 72 -0.25 -11.93 6.06
CA LEU A 72 -0.09 -10.48 5.95
C LEU A 72 -1.03 -9.89 4.90
N MET A 73 -1.11 -10.47 3.71
CA MET A 73 -1.96 -9.97 2.63
C MET A 73 -3.44 -10.10 2.97
N ALA A 74 -3.84 -11.18 3.64
CA ALA A 74 -5.18 -11.35 4.17
C ALA A 74 -5.53 -10.24 5.19
N PHE A 75 -4.62 -9.92 6.12
CA PHE A 75 -4.82 -8.80 7.04
C PHE A 75 -5.00 -7.47 6.29
N LEU A 76 -4.12 -7.15 5.35
CA LEU A 76 -4.20 -5.90 4.57
C LEU A 76 -5.48 -5.84 3.72
N SER A 77 -5.97 -6.97 3.21
CA SER A 77 -7.21 -7.03 2.42
C SER A 77 -8.45 -6.58 3.17
N THR A 78 -8.43 -6.60 4.52
CA THR A 78 -9.55 -6.17 5.35
C THR A 78 -9.75 -4.66 5.36
N TYR A 79 -8.74 -3.88 4.95
CA TYR A 79 -8.80 -2.42 4.95
C TYR A 79 -9.15 -1.88 3.57
N GLN A 80 -10.08 -0.93 3.53
CA GLN A 80 -10.47 -0.19 2.35
C GLN A 80 -9.75 1.16 2.35
N VAL A 81 -9.28 1.54 1.17
CA VAL A 81 -8.50 2.76 0.98
C VAL A 81 -8.98 3.57 -0.20
N LYS A 82 -8.82 4.88 -0.09
CA LYS A 82 -9.16 5.85 -1.12
C LYS A 82 -7.99 6.76 -1.40
N ARG A 83 -7.74 7.06 -2.68
CA ARG A 83 -6.66 7.96 -3.07
C ARG A 83 -6.92 9.37 -2.55
N VAL A 84 -5.90 9.99 -1.99
CA VAL A 84 -5.93 11.38 -1.52
C VAL A 84 -4.72 12.14 -2.05
N THR A 85 -4.80 13.47 -2.01
CA THR A 85 -3.66 14.32 -2.37
C THR A 85 -2.53 14.19 -1.33
N GLN A 86 -1.28 14.33 -1.78
CA GLN A 86 -0.10 14.36 -0.91
C GLN A 86 -0.23 15.39 0.23
N ASN A 87 -0.79 16.56 -0.08
CA ASN A 87 -1.00 17.63 0.90
C ASN A 87 -2.00 17.23 1.99
N HIS A 88 -3.10 16.58 1.61
CA HIS A 88 -4.07 16.06 2.57
C HIS A 88 -3.42 14.99 3.46
N TYR A 89 -2.69 14.05 2.86
CA TYR A 89 -1.96 13.02 3.58
C TYR A 89 -0.99 13.61 4.62
N GLN A 90 -0.11 14.52 4.21
CA GLN A 90 0.87 15.15 5.11
C GLN A 90 0.24 15.95 6.25
N ARG A 91 -0.93 16.57 6.03
CA ARG A 91 -1.57 17.44 7.02
C ARG A 91 -2.52 16.71 7.97
N GLN A 92 -3.11 15.59 7.53
CA GLN A 92 -4.25 14.99 8.22
C GLN A 92 -4.04 13.52 8.57
N LEU A 93 -3.16 12.81 7.84
CA LEU A 93 -3.02 11.36 7.95
C LEU A 93 -1.63 10.93 8.40
N LEU A 94 -0.64 11.80 8.25
CA LEU A 94 0.73 11.58 8.70
C LEU A 94 0.86 11.92 10.20
N TYR A 95 0.31 11.06 11.05
CA TYR A 95 0.45 11.14 12.50
C TYR A 95 0.71 9.75 13.08
N GLY A 96 1.34 9.72 14.26
CA GLY A 96 1.66 8.48 14.95
C GLY A 96 2.83 7.72 14.32
N THR A 97 2.98 6.45 14.73
CA THR A 97 4.02 5.54 14.24
C THR A 97 3.66 5.02 12.85
N GLN A 98 4.66 4.93 11.98
CA GLN A 98 4.53 4.31 10.67
C GLN A 98 5.36 3.04 10.62
N GLN A 99 4.80 2.02 9.97
CA GLN A 99 5.48 0.78 9.65
C GLN A 99 5.72 0.72 8.15
N GLN A 100 6.83 0.11 7.75
CA GLN A 100 7.18 -0.04 6.36
C GLN A 100 6.99 -1.50 5.94
N ILE A 101 6.33 -1.69 4.80
CA ILE A 101 6.30 -2.96 4.08
C ILE A 101 7.07 -2.76 2.79
N PHE A 102 8.05 -3.62 2.56
CA PHE A 102 8.82 -3.69 1.33
C PHE A 102 8.58 -5.04 0.66
N VAL A 103 8.22 -5.02 -0.61
CA VAL A 103 8.04 -6.23 -1.41
C VAL A 103 9.02 -6.19 -2.56
N SER A 104 9.95 -7.15 -2.59
CA SER A 104 10.89 -7.34 -3.69
C SER A 104 10.38 -8.41 -4.63
N HIS A 105 10.51 -8.14 -5.93
CA HIS A 105 10.11 -9.04 -7.00
C HIS A 105 11.32 -9.50 -7.84
N TYR A 106 11.17 -10.61 -8.56
CA TYR A 106 12.17 -11.07 -9.53
C TYR A 106 12.11 -10.25 -10.83
N SER A 107 10.92 -9.92 -11.30
CA SER A 107 10.69 -9.31 -12.62
C SER A 107 10.02 -7.93 -12.60
N HIS A 108 9.63 -7.44 -11.41
CA HIS A 108 8.97 -6.14 -11.24
C HIS A 108 9.77 -5.19 -10.34
N THR A 109 9.46 -3.90 -10.41
CA THR A 109 10.00 -2.90 -9.49
C THR A 109 9.55 -3.21 -8.05
N PRO A 110 10.45 -3.13 -7.06
CA PRO A 110 10.08 -3.32 -5.68
C PRO A 110 9.00 -2.35 -5.23
N SER A 111 8.04 -2.82 -4.44
CA SER A 111 7.00 -1.97 -3.86
C SER A 111 7.39 -1.56 -2.45
N VAL A 112 7.32 -0.26 -2.14
CA VAL A 112 7.53 0.29 -0.80
C VAL A 112 6.24 0.96 -0.33
N ALA A 113 5.67 0.47 0.77
CA ALA A 113 4.49 1.05 1.41
C ALA A 113 4.83 1.49 2.84
N PHE A 114 4.55 2.75 3.16
CA PHE A 114 4.53 3.27 4.52
C PHE A 114 3.08 3.27 5.02
N ILE A 115 2.82 2.51 6.07
CA ILE A 115 1.50 2.27 6.62
C ILE A 115 1.42 2.90 8.01
N GLY A 116 0.46 3.81 8.18
CA GLY A 116 0.04 4.31 9.48
C GLY A 116 -1.44 4.01 9.72
N GLU A 117 -1.94 4.34 10.92
CA GLU A 117 -3.31 4.01 11.33
C GLU A 117 -4.38 4.52 10.35
N ALA A 118 -4.27 5.75 9.87
CA ALA A 118 -5.28 6.37 9.01
C ALA A 118 -4.85 6.58 7.56
N GLY A 119 -3.58 6.33 7.24
CA GLY A 119 -3.02 6.68 5.94
C GLY A 119 -1.93 5.73 5.48
N VAL A 120 -1.88 5.53 4.17
CA VAL A 120 -0.85 4.73 3.51
C VAL A 120 -0.18 5.57 2.43
N HIS A 121 1.14 5.48 2.32
CA HIS A 121 1.92 6.05 1.25
C HIS A 121 2.65 4.95 0.49
N LEU A 122 2.31 4.75 -0.77
CA LEU A 122 3.08 3.92 -1.69
C LEU A 122 4.01 4.80 -2.51
N VAL A 123 5.31 4.51 -2.45
CA VAL A 123 6.35 5.35 -3.07
C VAL A 123 6.13 5.54 -4.58
N ASP A 124 5.70 4.48 -5.27
CA ASP A 124 5.57 4.49 -6.73
C ASP A 124 4.16 4.81 -7.25
N ASP A 125 3.18 5.02 -6.38
CA ASP A 125 1.78 5.20 -6.78
C ASP A 125 1.10 6.41 -6.12
N GLY A 126 1.29 6.63 -4.81
CA GLY A 126 0.82 7.82 -4.13
C GLY A 126 0.24 7.58 -2.74
N THR A 127 -0.59 8.53 -2.31
CA THR A 127 -1.13 8.56 -0.94
C THR A 127 -2.59 8.18 -0.86
N TYR A 128 -2.91 7.47 0.22
CA TYR A 128 -4.19 6.83 0.45
C TYR A 128 -4.67 7.10 1.88
N GLN A 129 -5.98 7.23 2.04
CA GLN A 129 -6.68 7.29 3.31
C GLN A 129 -7.41 5.97 3.55
N VAL A 130 -7.36 5.45 4.76
CA VAL A 130 -8.13 4.27 5.16
C VAL A 130 -9.56 4.71 5.49
N THR A 131 -10.56 4.05 4.89
CA THR A 131 -11.98 4.49 4.93
C THR A 131 -12.85 3.69 5.88
N ASN A 132 -12.45 2.46 6.22
CA ASN A 132 -13.27 1.53 7.01
C ASN A 132 -12.76 1.28 8.45
N GLY A 133 -11.88 2.15 8.96
CA GLY A 133 -11.36 2.10 10.33
C GLY A 133 -9.84 2.25 10.39
N PRO A 134 -9.26 2.54 11.57
CA PRO A 134 -7.81 2.61 11.70
C PRO A 134 -7.17 1.23 11.52
N ILE A 135 -6.01 1.18 10.89
CA ILE A 135 -5.19 -0.03 10.79
C ILE A 135 -4.71 -0.43 12.18
N ASP A 136 -4.87 -1.70 12.53
CA ASP A 136 -4.35 -2.27 13.76
C ASP A 136 -2.81 -2.39 13.69
N MET A 137 -2.12 -1.32 14.06
CA MET A 137 -0.66 -1.28 14.09
C MET A 137 -0.06 -2.24 15.11
N LYS A 138 -0.83 -2.64 16.15
CA LYS A 138 -0.36 -3.62 17.13
C LYS A 138 -0.34 -5.02 16.53
N TRP A 139 -1.37 -5.37 15.75
CA TRP A 139 -1.39 -6.64 15.05
C TRP A 139 -0.15 -6.81 14.16
N LEU A 140 0.24 -5.79 13.40
CA LEU A 140 1.44 -5.85 12.56
C LEU A 140 2.73 -6.01 13.39
N ALA A 141 2.83 -5.32 14.53
CA ALA A 141 3.98 -5.47 15.43
C ALA A 141 4.05 -6.88 16.02
N GLU A 142 2.93 -7.39 16.53
CA GLU A 142 2.82 -8.75 17.08
C GLU A 142 3.07 -9.83 16.03
N PHE A 143 2.64 -9.60 14.78
CA PHE A 143 2.90 -10.47 13.65
C PHE A 143 4.41 -10.60 13.41
N VAL A 144 5.15 -9.48 13.40
CA VAL A 144 6.61 -9.49 13.26
C VAL A 144 7.28 -10.18 14.45
N ASP A 145 6.90 -9.84 15.68
CA ASP A 145 7.52 -10.39 16.90
C ASP A 145 7.31 -11.91 17.01
N LYS A 146 6.10 -12.41 16.77
CA LYS A 146 5.77 -13.85 16.83
C LYS A 146 6.58 -14.67 15.83
N LYS A 147 6.92 -14.10 14.68
CA LYS A 147 7.66 -14.80 13.62
C LYS A 147 9.17 -14.73 13.85
N LYS A 148 9.68 -13.64 14.43
CA LYS A 148 11.06 -13.57 14.96
C LYS A 148 11.33 -14.65 16.01
N GLU A 149 10.41 -14.85 16.96
CA GLU A 149 10.57 -15.88 18.00
C GLU A 149 10.54 -17.32 17.46
N ARG A 150 9.87 -17.56 16.32
CA ARG A 150 9.81 -18.88 15.69
C ARG A 150 10.99 -19.21 14.78
N ASN A 151 11.78 -18.21 14.41
CA ASN A 151 12.97 -18.35 13.57
C ASN A 151 14.15 -17.65 14.27
N PRO A 152 14.61 -18.16 15.44
CA PRO A 152 15.84 -17.67 16.02
C PRO A 152 16.97 -18.05 15.07
N GLU A 153 17.68 -17.06 14.53
CA GLU A 153 18.89 -17.25 13.71
C GLU A 153 19.88 -18.27 14.31
#